data_AF-A0A0G1WN88-F1
#
_entry.id   AF-A0A0G1WN88-F1
#
_cell.length_a   1.000
_cell.length_b   1.000
_cell.length_c   1.000
_cell.angle_alpha   90.00
_cell.angle_beta   90.00
_cell.angle_gamma   90.00
#
_symmetry.space_group_name_H-M   'P 1'
#
loop_
_entity.id
_entity.type
_entity.pdbx_description
1 polymer ?
#
loop_
_entity_poly.entity_id
_entity_poly.type
_entity_poly.pdbx_seq_one_letter_code
_entity_poly.pdbx_strand_id
1 'polypeptide(L)'
;MERAPKLIISVGIIGVLVIGLGTYAYFQFREFLQGPVLFIEEPVNGYTSTTTHITVKGAAHNVSFLTLNGRPIFTDERGRFMESLLLAEGYSIMTIEGKDRFGHIAQKKLELVYKPTTEQAY
;
A
#
# COMPACT_ATOMS: atom_id res chain seq x y z
N MET A 1 -9.63 33.29 50.66
CA MET A 1 -9.33 33.53 49.22
C MET A 1 -7.97 32.96 48.76
N GLU A 2 -7.20 32.23 49.59
CA GLU A 2 -5.82 31.79 49.27
C GLU A 2 -5.67 30.52 48.39
N ARG A 3 -6.76 29.84 48.01
CA ARG A 3 -6.68 28.59 47.21
C ARG A 3 -6.66 28.81 45.69
N ALA A 4 -7.09 29.98 45.21
CA ALA A 4 -7.17 30.31 43.79
C ALA A 4 -5.82 30.21 43.04
N PRO A 5 -4.69 30.74 43.55
CA PRO A 5 -3.43 30.71 42.81
C PRO A 5 -2.83 29.30 42.67
N LYS A 6 -2.96 28.44 43.69
CA LYS A 6 -2.45 27.05 43.63
C LYS A 6 -3.23 26.19 42.63
N LEU A 7 -4.53 26.42 42.49
CA LEU A 7 -5.39 25.70 41.54
C LEU A 7 -5.06 26.07 40.09
N ILE A 8 -4.86 27.36 39.80
CA ILE A 8 -4.52 27.83 38.45
C ILE A 8 -3.17 27.26 37.99
N ILE A 9 -2.17 27.26 38.87
CA ILE A 9 -0.85 26.67 38.58
C ILE A 9 -0.97 25.16 38.33
N SER A 10 -1.72 24.44 39.18
CA SER A 10 -1.89 22.98 39.04
C SER A 10 -2.61 22.61 37.75
N VAL A 11 -3.67 23.33 37.37
CA VAL A 11 -4.39 23.14 36.10
C VAL A 11 -3.48 23.45 34.91
N GLY A 12 -2.64 24.49 35.01
CA GLY A 12 -1.64 24.81 33.98
C GLY A 12 -0.63 23.67 33.78
N ILE A 13 -0.08 23.12 34.86
CA ILE A 13 0.86 21.99 34.80
C ILE A 13 0.20 20.74 34.20
N ILE A 14 -1.03 20.42 34.62
CA ILE A 14 -1.80 19.29 34.07
C ILE A 14 -2.05 19.51 32.58
N GLY A 15 -2.44 20.72 32.17
CA GLY A 15 -2.64 21.07 30.77
C GLY A 15 -1.38 20.86 29.93
N VAL A 16 -0.23 21.34 30.40
CA VAL A 16 1.06 21.14 29.73
C VAL A 16 1.44 19.66 29.65
N LEU A 17 1.23 18.89 30.72
CA LEU A 17 1.49 17.45 30.72
C LEU A 17 0.58 16.71 29.73
N VAL A 18 -0.72 17.01 29.70
CA VAL A 18 -1.66 16.40 28.76
C VAL A 18 -1.30 16.73 27.33
N ILE A 19 -0.92 17.99 27.04
CA ILE A 19 -0.48 18.40 25.70
C ILE A 19 0.82 17.66 25.33
N GLY A 20 1.82 17.63 26.23
CA GLY A 20 3.08 16.95 25.98
C GLY A 20 2.91 15.45 25.72
N LEU A 21 2.10 14.77 26.54
CA LEU A 21 1.76 13.36 26.34
C LEU A 21 0.96 13.14 25.06
N GLY A 22 0.01 14.02 24.75
CA GLY A 22 -0.78 13.97 23.53
C GLY A 22 0.07 14.13 22.27
N THR A 23 1.00 15.10 22.27
CA THR A 23 1.97 15.29 21.18
C THR A 23 2.86 14.06 21.04
N TYR A 24 3.45 13.56 22.13
CA TYR A 24 4.29 12.37 22.10
C TYR A 24 3.53 11.16 21.54
N ALA A 25 2.32 10.90 22.03
CA ALA A 25 1.46 9.84 21.54
C ALA A 25 1.16 10.00 20.05
N TYR A 26 0.80 11.20 19.59
CA TYR A 26 0.56 11.48 18.17
C TYR A 26 1.80 11.18 17.31
N PHE A 27 2.98 11.64 17.73
CA PHE A 27 4.23 11.36 17.03
C PHE A 27 4.55 9.86 16.99
N GLN A 28 4.21 9.12 18.03
CA GLN A 28 4.40 7.67 18.09
C GLN A 28 3.40 6.90 17.21
N PHE A 29 2.13 7.35 17.16
CA PHE A 29 1.08 6.69 16.39
C PHE A 29 1.14 6.96 14.89
N ARG A 30 1.86 8.00 14.44
CA ARG A 30 1.91 8.36 13.01
C ARG A 30 2.32 7.19 12.10
N GLU A 31 3.26 6.35 12.53
CA GLU A 31 3.75 5.22 11.73
C GLU A 31 2.74 4.09 11.66
N PHE A 32 1.97 3.90 12.73
CA PHE A 32 0.84 2.99 12.74
C PHE A 32 -0.29 3.46 11.80
N LEU A 33 -0.56 4.77 11.76
CA LEU A 33 -1.69 5.34 11.01
C LEU A 33 -1.47 5.43 9.49
N GLN A 34 -0.23 5.43 9.00
CA GLN A 34 0.04 5.63 7.56
C GLN A 34 -0.40 4.44 6.68
N GLY A 35 -0.36 3.21 7.21
CA GLY A 35 -0.75 1.99 6.49
C GLY A 35 0.06 1.71 5.21
N PRO A 36 -0.18 0.56 4.56
CA PRO A 36 0.46 0.20 3.30
C PRO A 36 -0.12 0.99 2.13
N VAL A 37 0.74 1.38 1.18
CA VAL A 37 0.35 2.10 -0.03
C VAL A 37 0.84 1.35 -1.25
N LEU A 38 -0.05 1.14 -2.22
CA LEU A 38 0.21 0.40 -3.46
C LEU A 38 -0.11 1.23 -4.70
N PHE A 39 0.83 1.24 -5.65
CA PHE A 39 0.70 1.86 -6.96
C PHE A 39 1.08 0.86 -8.04
N ILE A 40 0.31 0.85 -9.12
CA ILE A 40 0.61 0.08 -10.34
C ILE A 40 0.93 1.11 -11.42
N GLU A 41 2.14 1.04 -11.97
CA GLU A 41 2.62 1.96 -13.01
C GLU A 41 2.28 1.39 -14.40
N GLU A 42 2.59 0.11 -14.61
CA GLU A 42 2.36 -0.60 -15.86
C GLU A 42 1.98 -2.07 -15.59
N PRO A 43 1.12 -2.69 -16.40
CA PRO A 43 0.22 -2.06 -17.38
C PRO A 43 -0.94 -1.33 -16.69
N VAL A 44 -1.65 -0.49 -17.44
CA VAL A 44 -2.87 0.16 -16.97
C VAL A 44 -4.02 -0.84 -16.82
N ASN A 45 -4.98 -0.54 -15.93
CA ASN A 45 -6.15 -1.38 -15.74
C ASN A 45 -6.98 -1.48 -17.03
N GLY A 46 -7.39 -2.70 -17.40
CA GLY A 46 -8.10 -3.00 -18.65
C GLY A 46 -7.21 -3.13 -19.88
N TYR A 47 -5.88 -3.18 -19.70
CA TYR A 47 -4.94 -3.33 -20.83
C TYR A 47 -5.19 -4.65 -21.60
N THR A 48 -5.23 -4.53 -22.93
CA THR A 48 -5.32 -5.67 -23.84
C THR A 48 -3.94 -5.98 -24.42
N SER A 49 -3.40 -7.14 -24.08
CA SER A 49 -2.14 -7.66 -24.60
C SER A 49 -2.38 -8.54 -25.82
N THR A 50 -1.48 -8.46 -26.80
CA THR A 50 -1.38 -9.41 -27.93
C THR A 50 -0.35 -10.51 -27.66
N THR A 51 0.41 -10.41 -26.56
CA THR A 51 1.40 -11.40 -26.12
C THR A 51 0.97 -12.05 -24.81
N THR A 52 1.30 -13.34 -24.65
CA THR A 52 1.04 -14.10 -23.42
C THR A 52 1.86 -13.59 -22.23
N HIS A 53 3.08 -13.10 -22.48
CA HIS A 53 3.96 -12.58 -21.45
C HIS A 53 3.75 -11.08 -21.30
N ILE A 54 3.51 -10.64 -20.07
CA ILE A 54 3.47 -9.23 -19.70
C ILE A 54 4.36 -8.97 -18.49
N THR A 55 4.78 -7.72 -18.31
CA THR A 55 5.49 -7.29 -17.11
C THR A 55 4.62 -6.31 -16.34
N VAL A 56 4.39 -6.61 -15.06
CA VAL A 56 3.71 -5.70 -14.13
C VAL A 56 4.76 -4.98 -13.31
N LYS A 57 4.71 -3.64 -13.32
CA LYS A 57 5.57 -2.75 -12.56
C LYS A 57 4.72 -1.87 -11.67
N GLY A 58 5.26 -1.59 -10.49
CA GLY A 58 4.61 -0.69 -9.56
C GLY A 58 5.50 -0.39 -8.36
N ALA A 59 4.90 0.27 -7.38
CA ALA A 59 5.57 0.59 -6.14
C ALA A 59 4.69 0.26 -4.93
N ALA A 60 5.32 -0.23 -3.87
CA ALA A 60 4.70 -0.57 -2.61
C ALA A 60 5.49 0.11 -1.47
N HIS A 61 4.81 0.91 -0.67
CA HIS A 61 5.39 1.66 0.45
C HIS A 61 4.71 1.24 1.75
N ASN A 62 5.46 1.26 2.86
CA ASN A 62 4.99 0.80 4.17
C ASN A 62 4.45 -0.64 4.16
N VAL A 63 4.94 -1.48 3.25
CA VAL A 63 4.56 -2.89 3.12
C VAL A 63 5.65 -3.77 3.72
N SER A 64 5.25 -4.75 4.52
CA SER A 64 6.13 -5.81 5.04
C SER A 64 5.94 -7.12 4.30
N PHE A 65 4.76 -7.36 3.73
CA PHE A 65 4.46 -8.52 2.90
C PHE A 65 3.70 -8.07 1.65
N LEU A 66 4.27 -8.30 0.48
CA LEU A 66 3.64 -8.01 -0.81
C LEU A 66 3.36 -9.32 -1.53
N THR A 67 2.16 -9.45 -2.08
CA THR A 67 1.77 -10.63 -2.85
C THR A 67 1.12 -10.26 -4.17
N LEU A 68 1.29 -11.12 -5.15
CA LEU A 68 0.66 -11.09 -6.47
C LEU A 68 -0.06 -12.43 -6.68
N ASN A 69 -1.39 -12.40 -6.75
CA ASN A 69 -2.25 -13.59 -6.75
C ASN A 69 -1.95 -14.55 -5.59
N GLY A 70 -1.65 -14.01 -4.41
CA GLY A 70 -1.28 -14.78 -3.21
C GLY A 70 0.15 -15.31 -3.21
N ARG A 71 0.90 -15.19 -4.31
CA ARG A 71 2.34 -15.51 -4.34
C ARG A 71 3.15 -14.32 -3.77
N PRO A 72 4.05 -14.53 -2.80
CA PRO A 72 4.94 -13.48 -2.33
C PRO A 72 5.82 -12.91 -3.45
N ILE A 73 5.96 -11.58 -3.49
CA ILE A 73 6.84 -10.85 -4.41
C ILE A 73 7.66 -9.82 -3.61
N PHE A 74 8.76 -9.35 -4.18
CA PHE A 74 9.69 -8.46 -3.49
C PHE A 74 9.82 -7.11 -4.18
N THR A 75 10.12 -6.09 -3.38
CA THR A 75 10.47 -4.76 -3.86
C THR A 75 11.97 -4.52 -3.77
N ASP A 76 12.48 -3.61 -4.60
CA ASP A 76 13.83 -3.06 -4.47
C ASP A 76 13.95 -2.07 -3.29
N GLU A 77 15.15 -1.49 -3.11
CA GLU A 77 15.44 -0.49 -2.08
C GLU A 77 14.60 0.78 -2.19
N ARG A 78 13.99 1.03 -3.36
CA ARG A 78 13.11 2.18 -3.63
C ARG A 78 11.63 1.81 -3.50
N GLY A 79 11.31 0.59 -3.05
CA GLY A 79 9.94 0.11 -2.92
C GLY A 79 9.28 -0.25 -4.25
N ARG A 80 10.04 -0.43 -5.33
CA ARG A 80 9.50 -0.81 -6.65
C ARG A 80 9.52 -2.30 -6.84
N PHE A 81 8.47 -2.85 -7.44
CA PHE A 81 8.41 -4.26 -7.83
C PHE A 81 8.27 -4.38 -9.35
N MET A 82 8.81 -5.47 -9.89
CA MET A 82 8.67 -5.82 -11.30
C MET A 82 8.52 -7.33 -11.42
N GLU A 83 7.36 -7.76 -11.90
CA GLU A 83 6.98 -9.17 -11.97
C GLU A 83 6.54 -9.53 -13.38
N SER A 84 7.07 -10.63 -13.92
CA SER A 84 6.59 -11.17 -15.19
C SER A 84 5.41 -12.12 -14.96
N LEU A 85 4.37 -11.95 -15.76
CA LEU A 85 3.16 -12.76 -15.70
C LEU A 85 2.88 -13.41 -17.04
N LEU A 86 2.35 -14.63 -16.95
CA LEU A 86 1.76 -15.38 -18.06
C LEU A 86 0.25 -15.19 -18.02
N LEU A 87 -0.31 -14.61 -19.08
CA LEU A 87 -1.75 -14.44 -19.24
C LEU A 87 -2.36 -15.67 -19.88
N ALA A 88 -3.46 -16.15 -19.31
CA ALA A 88 -4.35 -17.06 -20.01
C ALA A 88 -5.12 -16.29 -21.09
N GLU A 89 -5.47 -16.95 -22.19
CA GLU A 89 -6.30 -16.36 -23.24
C GLU A 89 -7.65 -15.90 -22.66
N GLY A 90 -8.07 -14.69 -23.04
CA GLY A 90 -9.26 -14.05 -22.52
C GLY A 90 -8.97 -13.11 -21.36
N TYR A 91 -9.93 -13.03 -20.43
CA TYR A 91 -9.92 -12.05 -19.33
C TYR A 91 -9.31 -12.65 -18.06
N SER A 92 -8.33 -11.94 -17.49
CA SER A 92 -7.62 -12.29 -16.26
C SER A 92 -7.64 -11.14 -15.27
N ILE A 93 -7.87 -11.44 -13.99
CA ILE A 93 -7.76 -10.46 -12.89
C ILE A 93 -6.55 -10.81 -12.06
N MET A 94 -5.60 -9.88 -11.96
CA MET A 94 -4.45 -9.98 -11.08
C MET A 94 -4.73 -9.19 -9.81
N THR A 95 -4.44 -9.79 -8.66
CA THR A 95 -4.61 -9.16 -7.35
C THR A 95 -3.25 -8.91 -6.72
N ILE A 96 -2.96 -7.63 -6.46
CA ILE A 96 -1.78 -7.20 -5.71
C ILE A 96 -2.28 -6.86 -4.31
N GLU A 97 -1.70 -7.50 -3.29
CA GLU A 97 -2.03 -7.24 -1.89
C GLU A 97 -0.75 -6.94 -1.11
N GLY A 98 -0.77 -5.83 -0.38
CA GLY A 98 0.30 -5.36 0.48
C GLY A 98 -0.19 -5.28 1.92
N LYS A 99 0.54 -5.91 2.83
CA LYS A 99 0.27 -5.91 4.26
C LYS A 99 1.43 -5.29 5.02
N ASP A 100 1.15 -4.39 5.95
CA ASP A 100 2.15 -3.79 6.82
C ASP A 100 2.45 -4.66 8.06
N ARG A 101 3.41 -4.22 8.89
CA ARG A 101 3.79 -4.91 10.13
C ARG A 101 2.72 -4.88 11.23
N PHE A 102 1.74 -3.98 11.11
CA PHE A 102 0.67 -3.75 12.07
C PHE A 102 -0.62 -4.50 11.69
N GLY A 103 -0.65 -5.09 10.49
CA GLY A 103 -1.77 -5.87 9.98
C GLY A 103 -2.72 -5.10 9.07
N HIS A 104 -2.46 -3.83 8.75
CA HIS A 104 -3.23 -3.12 7.74
C HIS A 104 -2.96 -3.70 6.36
N ILE A 105 -3.98 -3.71 5.50
CA ILE A 105 -3.94 -4.31 4.17
C ILE A 105 -4.39 -3.28 3.15
N ALA A 106 -3.64 -3.17 2.06
CA ALA A 106 -4.02 -2.49 0.84
C ALA A 106 -4.10 -3.50 -0.30
N GLN A 107 -5.10 -3.37 -1.16
CA GLN A 107 -5.32 -4.27 -2.28
C GLN A 107 -5.58 -3.48 -3.57
N LYS A 108 -4.99 -3.93 -4.67
CA LYS A 108 -5.26 -3.44 -6.03
C LYS A 108 -5.58 -4.60 -6.94
N LYS A 109 -6.61 -4.43 -7.77
CA LYS A 109 -6.97 -5.36 -8.82
C LYS A 109 -6.53 -4.78 -10.15
N LEU A 110 -5.92 -5.61 -10.98
CA LEU A 110 -5.47 -5.28 -12.32
C LEU A 110 -6.12 -6.25 -13.30
N GLU A 111 -7.04 -5.71 -14.08
CA GLU A 111 -7.80 -6.41 -15.11
C GLU A 111 -7.01 -6.39 -16.41
N LEU A 112 -6.85 -7.56 -17.01
CA LEU A 112 -6.03 -7.76 -18.19
C LEU A 112 -6.74 -8.66 -19.17
N VAL A 113 -6.58 -8.36 -20.46
CA VAL A 113 -7.15 -9.16 -21.54
C VAL A 113 -6.01 -9.62 -22.42
N TYR A 114 -5.90 -10.91 -22.66
CA TYR A 114 -5.01 -11.46 -23.67
C TYR A 114 -5.83 -11.92 -24.87
N LYS A 115 -5.55 -11.34 -26.04
CA LYS A 115 -6.12 -11.75 -27.33
C LYS A 115 -4.97 -12.07 -28.27
N PRO A 116 -4.70 -13.36 -28.58
CA PRO A 116 -3.70 -13.70 -29.58
C PRO A 116 -4.10 -13.05 -30.91
N THR A 117 -3.15 -12.40 -31.57
CA THR A 117 -3.36 -12.00 -32.95
C THR A 117 -3.38 -13.28 -33.77
N THR A 118 -4.56 -13.73 -34.18
CA THR A 118 -4.69 -14.80 -35.17
C THR A 118 -4.11 -14.27 -36.47
N GLU A 119 -2.83 -14.52 -36.72
CA GLU A 119 -2.24 -14.32 -38.03
C GLU A 119 -2.99 -15.28 -38.97
N GLN A 120 -3.86 -14.71 -39.80
CA GLN A 120 -4.65 -15.44 -40.78
C GLN A 120 -3.66 -16.17 -41.69
N ALA A 121 -3.54 -17.48 -41.50
CA ALA A 121 -2.85 -18.35 -42.44
C ALA A 121 -3.54 -18.19 -43.80
N TYR A 122 -2.76 -17.69 -44.75
CA TYR A 122 -3.09 -17.41 -46.14
C TYR A 122 -3.65 -18.64 -46.88
#